data_AF-A0A7Y5V6G6-F1
#
_entry.id   AF-A0A7Y5V6G6-F1
#
_cell.length_a   1.000
_cell.length_b   1.000
_cell.length_c   1.000
_cell.angle_alpha   90.00
_cell.angle_beta   90.00
_cell.angle_gamma   90.00
#
_symmetry.space_group_name_H-M   'P 1'
#
loop_
_entity.id
_entity.type
_entity.pdbx_description
1 polymer ?
#
loop_
_entity_poly.entity_id
_entity_poly.type
_entity_poly.pdbx_seq_one_letter_code
_entity_poly.pdbx_strand_id
1 'polypeptide(L)'
;MSLVNQVMLRLRTLTQVALTVIGARLTAAHVQELNSMINYIEVGRWLRSRGFTPTPRHADRWLLYAAIAERIQGDRVLFLEFGVYEGYTLRRWAELLTHPATSLHGFDSFMGLPEDWDECARRGGVA
;
A
#
# COMPACT_ATOMS: atom_id res chain seq x y z
N MET A 1 29.27 -18.17 30.84
CA MET A 1 27.92 -17.95 30.26
C MET A 1 26.88 -18.51 31.23
N SER A 2 25.88 -17.73 31.64
CA SER A 2 24.83 -18.20 32.56
C SER A 2 24.03 -19.36 31.95
N LEU A 3 23.56 -20.30 32.79
CA LEU A 3 22.63 -21.37 32.42
C LEU A 3 21.40 -20.81 31.67
N VAL A 4 20.92 -19.64 32.07
CA VAL A 4 19.82 -18.92 31.41
C VAL A 4 20.15 -18.59 29.95
N ASN A 5 21.36 -18.11 29.67
CA ASN A 5 21.80 -17.79 28.31
C ASN A 5 21.90 -19.04 27.45
N GLN A 6 22.35 -20.17 28.00
CA GLN A 6 22.41 -21.44 27.27
C GLN A 6 21.02 -21.98 26.93
N VAL A 7 20.07 -21.88 27.85
CA VAL A 7 18.67 -22.26 27.62
C VAL A 7 18.04 -21.35 26.56
N MET A 8 18.22 -20.03 26.65
CA MET A 8 17.73 -19.08 25.64
C MET A 8 18.31 -19.35 24.25
N LEU A 9 19.61 -19.64 24.14
CA LEU A 9 20.24 -19.97 22.87
C LEU A 9 19.65 -21.24 22.26
N ARG A 10 19.48 -22.31 23.06
CA ARG A 10 18.87 -23.56 22.59
C ARG A 10 17.42 -23.36 22.14
N LEU A 11 16.62 -22.62 22.90
CA LEU A 11 15.24 -22.28 22.52
C LEU A 11 15.21 -21.53 21.19
N ARG A 12 16.05 -20.50 21.02
CA ARG A 12 16.17 -19.77 19.76
C ARG A 12 16.51 -20.70 18.59
N THR A 13 17.49 -21.58 18.76
CA THR A 13 17.88 -22.51 17.70
C THR A 13 16.74 -23.47 17.35
N LEU A 14 16.03 -24.01 18.34
CA LEU A 14 14.88 -24.89 18.11
C LEU A 14 13.75 -24.14 17.37
N THR A 15 13.47 -22.90 17.76
CA THR A 15 12.50 -22.05 17.06
C THR A 15 12.92 -21.81 15.61
N GLN A 16 14.18 -21.49 15.35
CA GLN A 16 14.69 -21.30 13.99
C GLN A 16 14.51 -22.56 13.13
N VAL A 17 14.90 -23.72 13.65
CA VAL A 17 14.74 -25.00 12.95
C VAL A 17 13.26 -25.30 12.67
N ALA A 18 12.39 -25.12 13.65
CA ALA A 18 10.95 -25.31 13.48
C ALA A 18 10.39 -24.38 12.40
N LEU A 19 10.75 -23.09 12.42
CA LEU A 19 10.33 -22.12 11.41
C LEU A 19 10.82 -22.49 10.00
N THR A 20 12.05 -23.00 9.85
CA THR A 20 12.55 -23.47 8.55
C THR A 20 11.76 -24.68 8.05
N VAL A 21 11.44 -25.64 8.91
CA VAL A 21 10.66 -26.83 8.56
C VAL A 21 9.20 -26.50 8.23
N ILE A 22 8.60 -25.55 8.93
CA ILE A 22 7.27 -25.02 8.61
C ILE A 22 7.32 -24.27 7.27
N GLY A 23 8.29 -23.37 7.11
CA GLY A 23 8.48 -22.59 5.89
C GLY A 23 8.65 -23.45 4.64
N ALA A 24 9.32 -24.60 4.74
CA ALA A 24 9.44 -25.56 3.64
C ALA A 24 8.09 -26.13 3.14
N ARG A 25 7.00 -25.97 3.90
CA ARG A 25 5.63 -26.36 3.52
C ARG A 25 4.76 -25.18 3.10
N LEU A 26 5.24 -23.95 3.19
CA LEU A 26 4.50 -22.75 2.81
C LEU A 26 4.80 -22.36 1.37
N THR A 27 3.79 -21.81 0.69
CA THR A 27 3.96 -21.20 -0.63
C THR A 27 4.48 -19.77 -0.49
N ALA A 28 4.98 -19.18 -1.57
CA ALA A 28 5.34 -17.77 -1.61
C ALA A 28 4.17 -16.85 -1.21
N ALA A 29 2.94 -17.21 -1.59
CA ALA A 29 1.73 -16.47 -1.24
C ALA A 29 1.48 -16.42 0.28
N HIS A 30 1.66 -17.54 1.00
CA HIS A 30 1.52 -17.53 2.47
C HIS A 30 2.55 -16.59 3.13
N VAL A 31 3.79 -16.59 2.63
CA VAL A 31 4.84 -15.69 3.14
C VAL A 31 4.49 -14.23 2.85
N GLN A 32 3.97 -13.94 1.66
CA GLN A 32 3.53 -12.60 1.28
C GLN A 32 2.35 -12.11 2.14
N GLU A 33 1.41 -12.99 2.49
CA GLU A 33 0.30 -12.67 3.39
C GLU A 33 0.80 -12.34 4.81
N LEU A 34 1.69 -13.17 5.35
CA LEU A 34 2.33 -12.92 6.66
C LEU A 34 3.08 -11.58 6.67
N ASN A 35 3.86 -11.31 5.63
CA ASN A 35 4.55 -10.03 5.47
C ASN A 35 3.56 -8.86 5.38
N SER A 36 2.42 -9.03 4.72
CA SER A 36 1.38 -8.00 4.63
C SER A 36 0.78 -7.69 6.00
N MET A 37 0.57 -8.70 6.85
CA MET A 37 0.13 -8.51 8.24
C MET A 37 1.15 -7.71 9.05
N ILE A 38 2.44 -8.08 8.95
CA ILE A 38 3.54 -7.37 9.63
C ILE A 38 3.59 -5.91 9.16
N ASN A 39 3.48 -5.68 7.85
CA ASN A 39 3.47 -4.33 7.27
C ASN A 39 2.35 -3.47 7.87
N TYR A 40 1.13 -4.01 8.04
CA TYR A 40 0.05 -3.26 8.67
C TYR A 40 0.29 -2.94 10.14
N ILE A 41 0.91 -3.86 10.88
CA ILE A 41 1.32 -3.61 12.27
C ILE A 41 2.35 -2.48 12.31
N GLU A 42 3.36 -2.51 11.44
CA GLU A 42 4.38 -1.47 11.38
C GLU A 42 3.82 -0.11 10.96
N VAL A 43 2.91 -0.05 9.99
CA VAL A 43 2.21 1.18 9.63
C VAL A 43 1.44 1.74 10.84
N GLY A 44 0.72 0.90 11.59
CA GLY A 44 0.01 1.32 12.80
C GLY A 44 0.95 1.87 13.88
N ARG A 45 2.09 1.20 14.10
CA ARG A 45 3.14 1.65 15.03
C ARG A 45 3.75 2.99 14.61
N TRP A 46 4.07 3.14 13.32
CA TRP A 46 4.63 4.36 12.75
C TRP A 46 3.65 5.53 12.81
N LEU A 47 2.38 5.32 12.47
CA LEU A 47 1.33 6.34 12.61
C LEU A 47 1.23 6.82 14.05
N ARG A 48 1.17 5.88 15.01
CA ARG A 48 1.11 6.19 16.44
C ARG A 48 2.35 6.97 16.90
N SER A 49 3.54 6.59 16.46
CA SER A 49 4.78 7.27 16.86
C SER A 49 4.89 8.70 16.31
N ARG A 50 4.14 9.01 15.25
CA ARG A 50 4.01 10.37 14.67
C ARG A 50 2.80 11.15 15.18
N GLY A 51 2.02 10.59 16.12
CA GLY A 51 0.84 11.25 16.70
C GLY A 51 -0.42 11.16 15.84
N PHE A 52 -0.44 10.31 14.81
CA PHE A 52 -1.65 10.06 14.03
C PHE A 52 -2.53 9.01 14.72
N THR A 53 -3.85 9.26 14.72
CA THR A 53 -4.84 8.25 15.08
C THR A 53 -5.16 7.38 13.86
N PRO A 54 -5.53 6.10 14.05
CA PRO A 54 -6.02 5.27 12.95
C PRO A 54 -7.13 6.01 12.19
N THR A 55 -6.93 6.22 10.89
CA THR A 55 -7.91 6.87 10.03
C THR A 55 -9.05 5.89 9.70
N PRO A 56 -10.27 6.40 9.42
CA PRO A 56 -11.35 5.55 8.91
C PRO A 56 -10.86 4.75 7.70
N ARG A 57 -11.16 3.45 7.69
CA ARG A 57 -10.97 2.63 6.50
C ARG A 57 -12.25 2.64 5.68
N HIS A 58 -12.09 2.80 4.39
CA HIS A 58 -13.18 2.70 3.43
C HIS A 58 -13.11 1.34 2.74
N ALA A 59 -14.28 0.79 2.39
CA ALA A 59 -14.37 -0.54 1.78
C ALA A 59 -13.71 -0.59 0.40
N ASP A 60 -13.70 0.54 -0.32
CA ASP A 60 -13.06 0.70 -1.61
C ASP A 60 -12.48 2.12 -1.77
N ARG A 61 -11.72 2.29 -2.86
CA ARG A 61 -11.09 3.57 -3.21
C ARG A 61 -12.09 4.67 -3.56
N TRP A 62 -13.28 4.33 -4.08
CA TRP A 62 -14.27 5.31 -4.50
C TRP A 62 -14.93 5.99 -3.32
N LEU A 63 -15.24 5.22 -2.27
CA LEU A 63 -15.70 5.73 -0.99
C LEU A 63 -14.64 6.59 -0.30
N LEU A 64 -13.36 6.21 -0.40
CA LEU A 64 -12.25 7.04 0.07
C LEU A 64 -12.21 8.39 -0.68
N TYR A 65 -12.26 8.37 -2.01
CA TYR A 65 -12.22 9.60 -2.82
C TYR A 65 -13.41 10.51 -2.51
N ALA A 66 -14.61 9.95 -2.36
CA ALA A 66 -15.79 10.72 -1.98
C ALA A 66 -15.61 11.39 -0.61
N ALA A 67 -15.14 10.64 0.41
CA ALA A 67 -14.92 11.18 1.75
C ALA A 67 -13.84 12.27 1.80
N ILE A 68 -12.82 12.19 0.93
CA ILE A 68 -11.82 13.27 0.79
C ILE A 68 -12.45 14.47 0.09
N ALA A 69 -13.11 14.25 -1.05
CA ALA A 69 -13.72 15.31 -1.85
C ALA A 69 -14.77 16.10 -1.07
N GLU A 70 -15.58 15.46 -0.23
CA GLU A 70 -16.56 16.14 0.63
C GLU A 70 -15.94 17.29 1.44
N ARG A 71 -14.65 17.16 1.80
CA ARG A 71 -13.92 18.14 2.61
C ARG A 71 -13.25 19.25 1.80
N ILE A 72 -13.02 19.06 0.50
CA ILE A 72 -12.19 19.95 -0.33
C ILE A 72 -12.87 20.39 -1.65
N GLN A 73 -14.06 19.86 -1.98
CA GLN A 73 -14.73 20.11 -3.26
C GLN A 73 -15.04 21.59 -3.53
N GLY A 74 -15.19 22.39 -2.48
CA GLY A 74 -15.42 23.84 -2.55
C GLY A 74 -14.14 24.66 -2.62
N ASP A 75 -12.96 24.04 -2.47
CA ASP A 75 -11.68 24.72 -2.53
C ASP A 75 -11.12 24.71 -3.96
N ARG A 76 -10.24 25.67 -4.25
CA ARG A 76 -9.41 25.59 -5.45
C ARG A 76 -8.37 24.48 -5.30
N VAL A 77 -8.55 23.38 -6.02
CA VAL A 77 -7.65 22.21 -5.96
C VAL A 77 -6.75 22.16 -7.20
N LEU A 78 -5.48 21.85 -6.99
CA LEU A 78 -4.57 21.37 -8.03
C LEU A 78 -4.38 19.87 -7.84
N PHE A 79 -4.97 19.07 -8.73
CA PHE A 79 -4.88 17.62 -8.69
C PHE A 79 -3.90 17.11 -9.75
N LEU A 80 -2.92 16.32 -9.34
CA LEU A 80 -1.88 15.76 -10.20
C LEU A 80 -1.92 14.23 -10.10
N GLU A 81 -2.22 13.55 -11.19
CA GLU A 81 -2.21 12.08 -11.29
C GLU A 81 -1.00 11.63 -12.10
N PHE A 82 -0.24 10.67 -11.57
CA PHE A 82 0.92 10.07 -12.24
C PHE A 82 0.61 8.59 -12.51
N GLY A 83 0.53 8.23 -13.80
CA GLY A 83 -0.04 6.96 -14.26
C GLY A 83 -1.56 7.05 -14.36
N VAL A 84 -2.06 7.44 -15.53
CA VAL A 84 -3.48 7.72 -15.82
C VAL A 84 -4.19 6.49 -16.38
N TYR A 85 -3.50 5.71 -17.21
CA TYR A 85 -4.07 4.58 -17.97
C TYR A 85 -5.37 4.97 -18.70
N GLU A 86 -6.52 4.39 -18.33
CA GLU A 86 -7.84 4.66 -18.91
C GLU A 86 -8.54 5.91 -18.30
N GLY A 87 -7.92 6.56 -17.31
CA GLY A 87 -8.38 7.83 -16.75
C GLY A 87 -9.61 7.73 -15.84
N TYR A 88 -9.94 6.54 -15.32
CA TYR A 88 -11.09 6.37 -14.42
C TYR A 88 -10.99 7.22 -13.15
N THR A 89 -9.80 7.26 -12.55
CA THR A 89 -9.56 8.05 -11.34
C THR A 89 -9.65 9.54 -11.65
N LEU A 90 -8.98 10.02 -12.71
CA LEU A 90 -9.08 11.40 -13.17
C LEU A 90 -10.53 11.84 -13.41
N ARG A 91 -11.32 11.02 -14.12
CA ARG A 91 -12.75 11.28 -14.37
C ARG A 91 -13.52 11.37 -13.07
N ARG A 92 -13.27 10.45 -12.14
CA ARG A 92 -13.95 10.46 -10.84
C ARG A 92 -13.65 11.72 -10.04
N TRP A 93 -12.39 12.17 -10.02
CA TRP A 93 -12.04 13.42 -9.35
C TRP A 93 -12.64 14.65 -10.03
N ALA A 94 -12.78 14.65 -11.36
CA ALA A 94 -13.43 15.73 -12.10
C ALA A 94 -14.92 15.88 -11.74
N GLU A 95 -15.60 14.77 -11.47
CA GLU A 95 -16.99 14.78 -11.00
C GLU A 95 -17.13 15.28 -9.56
N LEU A 96 -16.14 14.95 -8.72
CA LEU A 96 -16.18 15.24 -7.28
C LEU A 96 -15.71 16.66 -6.93
N LEU A 97 -14.77 17.23 -7.67
CA LEU A 97 -14.19 18.53 -7.39
C LEU A 97 -14.87 19.61 -8.25
N THR A 98 -15.82 20.32 -7.65
CA THR A 98 -16.74 21.21 -8.40
C THR A 98 -16.31 22.67 -8.46
N HIS A 99 -15.31 23.08 -7.69
CA HIS A 99 -14.83 24.46 -7.70
C HIS A 99 -14.29 24.86 -9.10
N PRO A 100 -14.74 25.98 -9.70
CA PRO A 100 -14.47 26.31 -11.10
C PRO A 100 -13.00 26.63 -11.42
N ALA A 101 -12.20 27.01 -10.41
CA ALA A 101 -10.76 27.25 -10.57
C ALA A 101 -9.89 26.01 -10.31
N THR A 102 -10.50 24.85 -10.09
CA THR A 102 -9.80 23.57 -9.91
C THR A 102 -9.22 23.09 -11.23
N SER A 103 -8.01 22.54 -11.18
CA SER A 103 -7.32 22.00 -12.36
C SER A 103 -6.82 20.59 -12.08
N LEU A 104 -7.12 19.67 -12.99
CA LEU A 104 -6.73 18.26 -12.93
C LEU A 104 -5.74 17.99 -14.07
N HIS A 105 -4.57 17.46 -13.74
CA HIS A 105 -3.54 17.09 -14.70
C HIS A 105 -3.18 15.62 -14.55
N GLY A 106 -3.34 14.85 -15.63
CA GLY A 106 -2.89 13.48 -15.71
C GLY A 106 -1.59 13.37 -16.50
N PHE A 107 -0.59 12.71 -15.92
CA PHE A 107 0.71 12.45 -16.53
C PHE A 107 0.86 10.95 -16.76
N ASP A 108 0.99 10.54 -18.02
CA ASP A 108 1.22 9.16 -18.41
C ASP A 108 2.08 9.14 -19.69
N SER A 109 2.84 8.06 -19.89
CA SER A 109 3.48 7.79 -21.18
C SER A 109 2.44 7.44 -22.26
N PHE A 110 1.28 6.93 -21.84
CA PHE A 110 0.25 6.31 -22.66
C PHE A 110 0.77 5.13 -23.51
N MET A 111 1.92 4.57 -23.11
CA MET A 111 2.58 3.44 -23.76
C MET A 111 2.75 2.26 -22.80
N GLY A 112 2.18 2.36 -21.59
CA GLY A 112 2.41 1.39 -20.51
C GLY A 112 3.79 1.55 -19.87
N LEU A 113 4.20 0.53 -19.11
CA LEU A 113 5.45 0.55 -18.37
C LEU A 113 6.68 0.59 -19.29
N PRO A 114 7.70 1.41 -18.97
CA PRO A 114 8.90 1.52 -19.79
C PRO A 114 9.79 0.26 -19.71
N GLU A 115 9.67 -0.52 -18.64
CA GLU A 115 10.42 -1.73 -18.38
C GLU A 115 9.59 -2.73 -17.58
N ASP A 116 10.08 -3.96 -17.48
CA ASP A 116 9.48 -4.95 -16.58
C ASP A 116 9.68 -4.48 -15.14
N TRP A 117 8.58 -4.23 -14.44
CA TRP A 117 8.57 -3.74 -13.08
C TRP A 117 8.61 -4.89 -12.08
N ASP A 118 7.81 -5.93 -12.32
CA ASP A 118 7.84 -7.20 -11.59
C ASP A 118 7.31 -8.35 -12.48
N GLU A 119 7.16 -9.55 -11.90
CA GLU A 119 6.65 -10.73 -12.62
C GLU A 119 5.23 -10.54 -13.18
N CYS A 120 4.43 -9.66 -12.57
CA CYS A 120 3.05 -9.38 -12.94
C CYS A 120 2.91 -8.14 -13.85
N ALA A 121 3.81 -7.18 -13.72
CA ALA A 121 3.80 -5.89 -14.40
C ALA A 121 4.97 -5.79 -15.38
N ARG A 122 4.73 -6.25 -16.61
CA ARG A 122 5.74 -6.27 -17.69
C ARG A 122 5.79 -4.97 -18.48
N ARG A 123 6.89 -4.75 -19.19
CA ARG A 123 7.07 -3.64 -20.15
C ARG A 123 5.89 -3.57 -21.12
N GLY A 124 5.38 -2.37 -21.33
CA GLY A 124 4.20 -2.09 -22.15
C GLY A 124 2.88 -2.53 -21.52
N GLY A 125 2.93 -3.21 -20.36
CA GLY A 125 1.78 -3.53 -19.54
C GLY A 125 1.34 -2.36 -18.68
N VAL A 126 0.23 -2.58 -17.98
CA VAL A 126 -0.35 -1.63 -17.02
C VAL A 126 0.08 -2.09 -15.62
N ALA A 127 0.65 -1.18 -14.82
CA ALA A 127 0.92 -1.41 -13.40
C ALA A 127 -0.35 -1.34 -12.55
#